data_AF-A0AAJ0NG82-F1
#
_entry.id   AF-A0AAJ0NG82-F1
#
_cell.length_a   1.000
_cell.length_b   1.000
_cell.length_c   1.000
_cell.angle_alpha   90.00
_cell.angle_beta   90.00
_cell.angle_gamma   90.00
#
_symmetry.space_group_name_H-M   'P 1'
#
loop_
_entity.id
_entity.type
_entity.pdbx_description
1 polymer ?
#
loop_
_entity_poly.entity_id
_entity_poly.type
_entity_poly.pdbx_seq_one_letter_code
_entity_poly.pdbx_strand_id
1 'polypeptide(L)'
;MSKEDIKKNDQNYYDHLDQSEHDESHFDLHKAKDLLQEYKDNRDKWNKEERAKKLELIEEEIKKQKELVKDRVKPDNIPEKERLSNISEKVTDQVFGIFEHTDSFDEAKKFLESYYQRGKVDMIYGRAFILVCEDSLLSKAKDEYGNNEENEKLIDFISEKNIELSKEVMSDDYVHLLEVEREFLLILMKNNKLDLL
;
A
#
# COMPACT_ATOMS: atom_id res chain seq x y z
N MET A 1 23.17 1.61 2.49
CA MET A 1 22.72 2.89 1.91
C MET A 1 22.71 3.93 3.03
N SER A 2 23.21 5.14 2.76
CA SER A 2 23.41 6.18 3.78
C SER A 2 22.09 6.83 4.18
N LYS A 3 21.97 7.26 5.43
CA LYS A 3 20.81 7.95 6.04
C LYS A 3 20.57 9.38 5.50
N GLU A 4 21.18 9.73 4.37
CA GLU A 4 21.19 11.09 3.79
C GLU A 4 20.44 11.22 2.44
N ASP A 5 19.87 10.13 1.90
CA ASP A 5 19.18 10.16 0.62
C ASP A 5 17.69 10.57 0.71
N ILE A 6 17.14 10.76 1.92
CA ILE A 6 15.84 11.43 2.09
C ILE A 6 16.09 12.94 2.08
N LYS A 7 16.57 13.45 0.94
CA LYS A 7 16.34 14.85 0.61
C LYS A 7 14.83 15.04 0.60
N LYS A 8 14.36 16.12 1.23
CA LYS A 8 13.09 16.78 0.92
C LYS A 8 12.90 16.77 -0.60
N ASN A 9 12.17 15.78 -1.10
CA ASN A 9 11.49 15.95 -2.36
C ASN A 9 10.43 16.99 -2.02
N ASP A 10 10.43 18.12 -2.72
CA ASP A 10 9.21 18.88 -2.95
C ASP A 10 8.25 17.91 -3.67
N GLN A 11 7.65 16.98 -2.92
CA GLN A 11 6.67 16.05 -3.43
C GLN A 11 5.42 16.87 -3.64
N ASN A 12 5.27 17.38 -4.87
CA ASN A 12 4.06 18.05 -5.28
C ASN A 12 2.93 17.00 -5.35
N TYR A 13 2.30 16.71 -4.20
CA TYR A 13 1.17 15.80 -4.11
C TYR A 13 -0.02 16.26 -4.95
N TYR A 14 -0.02 17.52 -5.37
CA TYR A 14 -0.97 18.04 -6.34
C TYR A 14 -0.91 17.21 -7.63
N ASP A 15 0.26 16.99 -8.23
CA ASP A 15 0.35 16.31 -9.52
C ASP A 15 -0.03 14.82 -9.42
N HIS A 16 0.18 14.20 -8.24
CA HIS A 16 -0.27 12.84 -7.96
C HIS A 16 -1.81 12.68 -7.90
N LEU A 17 -2.52 13.80 -7.73
CA LEU A 17 -3.99 13.85 -7.71
C LEU A 17 -4.59 14.22 -9.08
N ASP A 18 -3.79 14.37 -10.12
CA ASP A 18 -4.34 14.46 -11.48
C ASP A 18 -4.95 13.11 -11.90
N GLN A 19 -6.14 13.18 -12.48
CA GLN A 19 -6.73 12.04 -13.16
C GLN A 19 -5.84 11.68 -14.35
N SER A 20 -5.50 10.40 -14.44
CA SER A 20 -4.80 9.88 -15.61
C SER A 20 -5.73 9.86 -16.83
N GLU A 21 -5.15 9.86 -18.04
CA GLU A 21 -5.88 9.52 -19.27
C GLU A 21 -6.05 7.99 -19.43
N HIS A 22 -6.15 7.23 -18.33
CA HIS A 22 -6.20 5.77 -18.42
C HIS A 22 -7.49 5.28 -19.09
N ASP A 23 -7.32 4.44 -20.10
CA ASP A 23 -8.40 3.67 -20.71
C ASP A 23 -8.87 2.57 -19.73
N GLU A 24 -10.12 2.67 -19.29
CA GLU A 24 -10.74 1.68 -18.40
C GLU A 24 -10.97 0.31 -19.05
N SER A 25 -10.68 0.15 -20.36
CA SER A 25 -10.78 -1.13 -21.07
C SER A 25 -9.97 -2.28 -20.45
N HIS A 26 -9.02 -1.96 -19.57
CA HIS A 26 -8.19 -2.91 -18.85
C HIS A 26 -8.56 -3.12 -17.37
N PHE A 27 -9.63 -2.51 -16.89
CA PHE A 27 -10.10 -2.73 -15.52
C PHE A 27 -10.73 -4.13 -15.39
N ASP A 28 -10.12 -4.96 -14.56
CA ASP A 28 -10.64 -6.28 -14.20
C ASP A 28 -10.31 -6.54 -12.72
N LEU A 29 -11.32 -6.31 -11.89
CA LEU A 29 -11.23 -6.44 -10.43
C LEU A 29 -10.80 -7.84 -9.98
N HIS A 30 -11.08 -8.87 -10.79
CA HIS A 30 -10.81 -10.26 -10.42
C HIS A 30 -9.47 -10.77 -10.95
N LYS A 31 -8.86 -10.11 -11.92
CA LYS A 31 -7.62 -10.56 -12.56
C LYS A 31 -6.48 -10.79 -11.56
N ALA A 32 -6.27 -9.86 -10.62
CA ALA A 32 -5.24 -10.02 -9.59
C ALA A 32 -5.51 -11.25 -8.69
N LYS A 33 -6.77 -11.47 -8.33
CA LYS A 33 -7.20 -12.62 -7.53
C LYS A 33 -7.02 -13.94 -8.29
N ASP A 34 -7.36 -13.97 -9.56
CA ASP A 34 -7.21 -15.15 -10.41
C ASP A 34 -5.74 -15.51 -10.60
N LEU A 35 -4.88 -14.52 -10.84
CA LEU A 35 -3.42 -14.72 -10.90
C LEU A 35 -2.85 -15.24 -9.56
N LEU A 36 -3.34 -14.71 -8.44
CA LEU A 36 -2.95 -15.15 -7.11
C LEU A 36 -3.41 -16.59 -6.83
N GLN A 37 -4.61 -16.96 -7.28
CA GLN A 37 -5.09 -18.34 -7.16
C GLN A 37 -4.27 -19.30 -8.03
N GLU A 38 -3.97 -18.92 -9.27
CA GLU A 38 -3.09 -19.70 -10.15
C GLU A 38 -1.72 -19.92 -9.52
N TYR A 39 -1.17 -18.91 -8.83
CA TYR A 39 0.07 -19.06 -8.08
C TYR A 39 -0.04 -20.12 -6.99
N LYS A 40 -1.09 -20.06 -6.16
CA LYS A 40 -1.29 -21.04 -5.08
C LYS A 40 -1.41 -22.47 -5.61
N ASP A 41 -2.08 -22.66 -6.74
CA ASP A 41 -2.35 -23.98 -7.34
C ASP A 41 -1.11 -24.61 -8.00
N ASN A 42 -0.08 -23.79 -8.29
CA ASN A 42 1.10 -24.23 -9.05
C ASN A 42 2.43 -23.98 -8.34
N ARG A 43 2.47 -23.30 -7.18
CA ARG A 43 3.72 -22.98 -6.47
C ARG A 43 4.62 -24.19 -6.16
N ASP A 44 4.03 -25.37 -5.95
CA ASP A 44 4.79 -26.59 -5.63
C ASP A 44 5.28 -27.33 -6.88
N LYS A 45 4.80 -26.92 -8.07
CA LYS A 45 5.17 -27.48 -9.38
C LYS A 45 6.19 -26.61 -10.10
N TRP A 46 6.14 -25.30 -9.87
CA TRP A 46 7.02 -24.33 -10.49
C TRP A 46 8.38 -24.25 -9.82
N ASN A 47 9.41 -23.99 -10.63
CA ASN A 47 10.73 -23.69 -10.14
C ASN A 47 10.80 -22.27 -9.52
N LYS A 48 11.96 -21.87 -9.00
CA LYS A 48 12.13 -20.56 -8.36
C LYS A 48 11.89 -19.38 -9.32
N GLU A 49 12.38 -19.46 -10.54
CA GLU A 49 12.26 -18.38 -11.53
C GLU A 49 10.81 -18.20 -12.01
N GLU A 50 10.10 -19.32 -12.26
CA GLU A 50 8.68 -19.31 -12.61
C GLU A 50 7.82 -18.68 -11.49
N ARG A 51 8.11 -19.04 -10.24
CA ARG A 51 7.45 -18.43 -9.07
C ARG A 51 7.73 -16.94 -8.96
N ALA A 52 8.98 -16.51 -9.13
CA ALA A 52 9.35 -15.10 -9.05
C ALA A 52 8.64 -14.27 -10.12
N LYS A 53 8.68 -14.71 -11.38
CA LYS A 53 7.97 -14.03 -12.51
C LYS A 53 6.47 -13.91 -12.26
N LYS A 54 5.85 -14.96 -11.68
CA LYS A 54 4.42 -14.91 -11.37
C LYS A 54 4.11 -13.91 -10.24
N LEU A 55 4.95 -13.84 -9.21
CA LEU A 55 4.78 -12.88 -8.12
C LEU A 55 4.94 -11.43 -8.62
N GLU A 56 5.93 -11.16 -9.48
CA GLU A 56 6.10 -9.86 -10.13
C GLU A 56 4.85 -9.46 -10.93
N LEU A 57 4.32 -10.38 -11.74
CA LEU A 57 3.09 -10.15 -12.52
C LEU A 57 1.88 -9.84 -11.62
N ILE A 58 1.74 -10.53 -10.49
CA ILE A 58 0.65 -10.28 -9.53
C ILE A 58 0.82 -8.88 -8.90
N GLU A 59 2.03 -8.51 -8.51
CA GLU A 59 2.30 -7.19 -7.92
C GLU A 59 1.99 -6.05 -8.89
N GLU A 60 2.41 -6.18 -10.16
CA GLU A 60 2.11 -5.20 -11.20
C GLU A 60 0.60 -5.09 -11.46
N GLU A 61 -0.11 -6.21 -11.50
CA GLU A 61 -1.55 -6.19 -11.72
C GLU A 61 -2.30 -5.55 -10.55
N ILE A 62 -1.92 -5.84 -9.30
CA ILE A 62 -2.50 -5.20 -8.11
C ILE A 62 -2.30 -3.68 -8.18
N LYS A 63 -1.07 -3.23 -8.43
CA LYS A 63 -0.75 -1.79 -8.55
C LYS A 63 -1.60 -1.12 -9.62
N LYS A 64 -1.65 -1.72 -10.82
CA LYS A 64 -2.44 -1.22 -11.94
C LYS A 64 -3.92 -1.08 -11.58
N GLN A 65 -4.54 -2.12 -11.01
CA GLN A 65 -5.96 -2.07 -10.68
C GLN A 65 -6.25 -1.06 -9.54
N LYS A 66 -5.36 -0.95 -8.54
CA LYS A 66 -5.47 0.06 -7.48
C LYS A 66 -5.41 1.48 -8.05
N GLU A 67 -4.46 1.76 -8.96
CA GLU A 67 -4.34 3.07 -9.61
C GLU A 67 -5.62 3.44 -10.38
N LEU A 68 -6.17 2.51 -11.17
CA LEU A 68 -7.43 2.73 -11.89
C LEU A 68 -8.59 3.08 -10.95
N VAL A 69 -8.71 2.40 -9.80
CA VAL A 69 -9.76 2.71 -8.81
C VAL A 69 -9.49 4.03 -8.11
N LYS A 70 -8.23 4.34 -7.76
CA LYS A 70 -7.86 5.64 -7.17
C LYS A 70 -8.21 6.79 -8.13
N ASP A 71 -7.95 6.63 -9.42
CA ASP A 71 -8.20 7.67 -10.43
C ASP A 71 -9.66 8.07 -10.51
N ARG A 72 -10.59 7.09 -10.41
CA ARG A 72 -12.05 7.36 -10.37
C ARG A 72 -12.47 8.25 -9.21
N VAL A 73 -11.70 8.24 -8.13
CA VAL A 73 -12.00 8.98 -6.89
C VAL A 73 -10.99 10.08 -6.64
N LYS A 74 -10.17 10.49 -7.61
CA LYS A 74 -9.37 11.71 -7.49
C LYS A 74 -10.26 12.96 -7.61
N PRO A 75 -9.91 14.06 -6.93
CA PRO A 75 -10.70 15.29 -6.96
C PRO A 75 -10.79 15.86 -8.38
N ASP A 76 -11.99 16.25 -8.79
CA ASP A 76 -12.28 16.83 -10.11
C ASP A 76 -12.16 18.37 -10.15
N ASN A 77 -11.94 18.99 -8.98
CA ASN A 77 -11.88 20.43 -8.82
C ASN A 77 -10.61 20.86 -8.07
N ILE A 78 -10.09 22.03 -8.46
CA ILE A 78 -8.83 22.60 -7.94
C ILE A 78 -8.86 22.78 -6.40
N PRO A 79 -9.92 23.36 -5.77
CA PRO A 79 -9.91 23.57 -4.32
C PRO A 79 -9.80 22.28 -3.50
N GLU A 80 -10.51 21.22 -3.90
CA GLU A 80 -10.42 19.92 -3.22
C GLU A 80 -9.05 19.28 -3.44
N LYS A 81 -8.48 19.43 -4.64
CA LYS A 81 -7.13 18.98 -4.97
C LYS A 81 -6.06 19.67 -4.13
N GLU A 82 -6.10 20.99 -4.00
CA GLU A 82 -5.20 21.75 -3.12
C GLU A 82 -5.36 21.32 -1.66
N ARG A 83 -6.61 21.15 -1.20
CA ARG A 83 -6.90 20.70 0.16
C ARG A 83 -6.33 19.31 0.43
N LEU A 84 -6.55 18.35 -0.46
CA LEU A 84 -6.04 16.98 -0.34
C LEU A 84 -4.53 16.94 -0.43
N SER A 85 -3.91 17.71 -1.32
CA SER A 85 -2.45 17.83 -1.42
C SER A 85 -1.82 18.30 -0.11
N ASN A 86 -2.34 19.39 0.47
CA ASN A 86 -1.86 19.96 1.74
C ASN A 86 -2.04 19.01 2.93
N ILE A 87 -3.08 18.17 2.90
CA ILE A 87 -3.30 17.16 3.94
C ILE A 87 -2.36 15.98 3.70
N SER A 88 -2.16 15.57 2.45
CA SER A 88 -1.29 14.45 2.08
C SER A 88 0.15 14.69 2.50
N GLU A 89 0.69 15.88 2.28
CA GLU A 89 2.03 16.27 2.77
C GLU A 89 2.16 16.05 4.28
N LYS A 90 1.18 16.54 5.06
CA LYS A 90 1.16 16.38 6.51
C LYS A 90 1.00 14.91 6.94
N VAL A 91 0.19 14.14 6.22
CA VAL A 91 0.00 12.72 6.50
C VAL A 91 1.30 11.97 6.24
N THR A 92 1.95 12.19 5.10
CA THR A 92 3.22 11.53 4.76
C THR A 92 4.28 11.84 5.81
N ASP A 93 4.50 13.12 6.15
CA ASP A 93 5.51 13.50 7.15
C ASP A 93 5.26 12.82 8.50
N GLN A 94 3.98 12.79 8.93
CA GLN A 94 3.57 12.19 10.20
C GLN A 94 3.71 10.67 10.22
N VAL A 95 3.37 10.02 9.11
CA VAL A 95 3.36 8.56 8.98
C VAL A 95 4.76 8.04 8.75
N PHE A 96 5.60 8.68 7.93
CA PHE A 96 6.96 8.20 7.66
C PHE A 96 7.97 8.55 8.75
N GLY A 97 7.75 9.64 9.49
CA GLY A 97 8.55 9.97 10.67
C GLY A 97 8.49 8.89 11.76
N ILE A 98 7.51 7.97 11.70
CA ILE A 98 7.41 6.85 12.65
C ILE A 98 8.65 5.97 12.64
N PHE A 99 9.16 5.66 11.45
CA PHE A 99 10.24 4.71 11.23
C PHE A 99 11.59 5.29 11.66
N GLU A 100 11.68 6.61 11.82
CA GLU A 100 12.84 7.27 12.41
C GLU A 100 12.85 7.17 13.95
N HIS A 101 11.75 6.71 14.55
CA HIS A 101 11.49 6.79 15.98
C HIS A 101 11.01 5.47 16.61
N THR A 102 10.97 4.38 15.86
CA THR A 102 10.54 3.08 16.35
C THR A 102 11.54 2.00 15.98
N ASP A 103 11.98 1.22 16.96
CA ASP A 103 12.95 0.13 16.77
C ASP A 103 12.28 -1.25 16.76
N SER A 104 10.95 -1.31 16.90
CA SER A 104 10.20 -2.56 16.93
C SER A 104 8.76 -2.43 16.40
N PHE A 105 8.20 -3.57 15.98
CA PHE A 105 6.80 -3.67 15.56
C PHE A 105 5.81 -3.12 16.62
N ASP A 106 6.00 -3.43 17.91
CA ASP A 106 5.07 -3.03 18.96
C ASP A 106 5.02 -1.51 19.16
N GLU A 107 6.14 -0.82 18.94
CA GLU A 107 6.20 0.64 18.96
C GLU A 107 5.50 1.20 17.72
N ALA A 108 5.88 0.76 16.52
CA ALA A 108 5.27 1.22 15.27
C ALA A 108 3.76 1.01 15.27
N LYS A 109 3.28 -0.14 15.75
CA LYS A 109 1.86 -0.44 15.88
C LYS A 109 1.11 0.62 16.71
N LYS A 110 1.61 0.98 17.89
CA LYS A 110 0.95 1.96 18.78
C LYS A 110 0.83 3.33 18.12
N PHE A 111 1.87 3.76 17.42
CA PHE A 111 1.88 5.03 16.71
C PHE A 111 0.94 5.02 15.49
N LEU A 112 1.06 4.01 14.61
CA LEU A 112 0.20 3.88 13.43
C LEU A 112 -1.28 3.79 13.78
N GLU A 113 -1.64 3.06 14.84
CA GLU A 113 -3.04 2.94 15.28
C GLU A 113 -3.66 4.33 15.48
N SER A 114 -2.93 5.28 16.07
CA SER A 114 -3.44 6.64 16.30
C SER A 114 -3.78 7.39 15.01
N TYR A 115 -2.98 7.19 13.95
CA TYR A 115 -3.22 7.80 12.63
C TYR A 115 -4.40 7.14 11.90
N TYR A 116 -4.54 5.81 12.00
CA TYR A 116 -5.71 5.13 11.46
C TYR A 116 -7.00 5.55 12.17
N GLN A 117 -7.00 5.65 13.50
CA GLN A 117 -8.16 6.14 14.25
C GLN A 117 -8.51 7.58 13.87
N ARG A 118 -7.50 8.43 13.65
CA ARG A 118 -7.72 9.78 13.12
C ARG A 118 -8.35 9.74 11.73
N GLY A 119 -7.87 8.89 10.83
CA GLY A 119 -8.42 8.75 9.48
C GLY A 119 -9.89 8.31 9.45
N LYS A 120 -10.34 7.53 10.44
CA LYS A 120 -11.75 7.16 10.60
C LYS A 120 -12.63 8.33 11.06
N VAL A 121 -12.07 9.26 11.84
CA VAL A 121 -12.81 10.43 12.36
C VAL A 121 -12.79 11.58 11.36
N ASP A 122 -11.65 11.83 10.71
CA ASP A 122 -11.46 12.83 9.68
C ASP A 122 -11.35 12.14 8.32
N MET A 123 -12.49 11.97 7.64
CA MET A 123 -12.58 11.25 6.36
C MET A 123 -11.66 11.82 5.28
N ILE A 124 -11.34 13.13 5.33
CA ILE A 124 -10.45 13.74 4.33
C ILE A 124 -9.00 13.38 4.64
N TYR A 125 -8.62 13.34 5.91
CA TYR A 125 -7.34 12.76 6.34
C TYR A 125 -7.25 11.29 5.94
N GLY A 126 -8.29 10.50 6.19
CA GLY A 126 -8.35 9.09 5.83
C GLY A 126 -8.20 8.86 4.32
N ARG A 127 -8.92 9.63 3.50
CA ARG A 127 -8.83 9.54 2.03
C ARG A 127 -7.45 9.98 1.53
N ALA A 128 -6.87 11.04 2.07
CA ALA A 128 -5.50 11.46 1.73
C ALA A 128 -4.47 10.37 2.08
N PHE A 129 -4.62 9.72 3.24
CA PHE A 129 -3.79 8.60 3.65
C PHE A 129 -3.83 7.46 2.61
N ILE A 130 -5.03 7.00 2.25
CA ILE A 130 -5.19 5.86 1.33
C ILE A 130 -4.72 6.21 -0.10
N LEU A 131 -5.05 7.41 -0.59
CA LEU A 131 -4.68 7.80 -1.95
C LEU A 131 -3.17 7.93 -2.13
N VAL A 132 -2.46 8.44 -1.12
CA VAL A 132 -1.09 8.94 -1.30
C VAL A 132 -0.05 8.19 -0.48
N CYS A 133 -0.36 7.79 0.75
CA CYS A 133 0.65 7.27 1.68
C CYS A 133 0.73 5.74 1.69
N GLU A 134 -0.41 5.09 1.50
CA GLU A 134 -0.61 3.66 1.75
C GLU A 134 0.40 2.74 1.04
N ASP A 135 0.58 2.89 -0.28
CA ASP A 135 1.49 2.05 -1.07
C ASP A 135 2.95 2.19 -0.61
N SER A 136 3.37 3.43 -0.33
CA SER A 136 4.73 3.73 0.10
C SER A 136 4.99 3.24 1.53
N LEU A 137 3.97 3.31 2.40
CA LEU A 137 4.04 2.79 3.76
C LEU A 137 4.23 1.27 3.75
N LEU A 138 3.46 0.54 2.94
CA LEU A 138 3.62 -0.90 2.74
C LEU A 138 4.99 -1.26 2.14
N SER A 139 5.46 -0.47 1.17
CA SER A 139 6.78 -0.68 0.54
C SER A 139 7.90 -0.62 1.59
N LYS A 140 7.90 0.42 2.44
CA LYS A 140 8.90 0.59 3.49
C LYS A 140 8.79 -0.46 4.61
N ALA A 141 7.57 -0.90 4.93
CA ALA A 141 7.35 -1.94 5.94
C ALA A 141 7.96 -3.31 5.59
N LYS A 142 8.26 -3.58 4.30
CA LYS A 142 8.83 -4.87 3.84
C LYS A 142 10.23 -5.13 4.40
N ASP A 143 11.03 -4.09 4.59
CA ASP A 143 12.44 -4.18 4.96
C ASP A 143 12.84 -3.27 6.12
N GLU A 144 11.86 -2.67 6.82
CA GLU A 144 12.07 -1.73 7.92
C GLU A 144 12.97 -2.30 9.04
N TYR A 145 12.65 -3.49 9.53
CA TYR A 145 13.43 -4.14 10.58
C TYR A 145 14.35 -5.22 9.99
N GLY A 146 15.48 -5.46 10.66
CA GLY A 146 16.39 -6.57 10.31
C GLY A 146 15.78 -7.97 10.52
N ASN A 147 14.57 -8.06 11.09
CA ASN A 147 13.84 -9.28 11.35
C ASN A 147 12.61 -9.40 10.43
N ASN A 148 12.62 -10.38 9.53
CA ASN A 148 11.51 -10.62 8.60
C ASN A 148 10.19 -11.00 9.33
N GLU A 149 10.23 -11.54 10.54
CA GLU A 149 9.01 -11.81 11.31
C GLU A 149 8.34 -10.51 11.79
N GLU A 150 9.13 -9.52 12.19
CA GLU A 150 8.60 -8.21 12.58
C GLU A 150 8.06 -7.44 11.38
N ASN A 151 8.76 -7.51 10.23
CA ASN A 151 8.26 -6.93 8.98
C ASN A 151 6.96 -7.59 8.51
N GLU A 152 6.85 -8.93 8.61
CA GLU A 152 5.60 -9.62 8.28
C GLU A 152 4.44 -9.16 9.18
N LYS A 153 4.67 -9.04 10.49
CA LYS A 153 3.66 -8.52 11.44
C LYS A 153 3.27 -7.07 11.11
N LEU A 154 4.23 -6.24 10.76
CA LEU A 154 4.01 -4.84 10.41
C LEU A 154 3.18 -4.71 9.14
N ILE A 155 3.52 -5.45 8.08
CA ILE A 155 2.75 -5.47 6.83
C ILE A 155 1.33 -5.96 7.07
N ASP A 156 1.16 -7.05 7.82
CA ASP A 156 -0.16 -7.62 8.10
C ASP A 156 -1.04 -6.60 8.82
N PHE A 157 -0.47 -5.93 9.83
CA PHE A 157 -1.15 -4.86 10.57
C PHE A 157 -1.51 -3.67 9.68
N ILE A 158 -0.57 -3.15 8.88
CA ILE A 158 -0.83 -2.02 7.97
C ILE A 158 -1.92 -2.39 6.97
N SER A 159 -1.84 -3.57 6.37
CA SER A 159 -2.81 -4.06 5.38
C SER A 159 -4.21 -4.19 5.99
N GLU A 160 -4.32 -4.76 7.19
CA GLU A 160 -5.59 -4.86 7.91
C GLU A 160 -6.19 -3.48 8.19
N LYS A 161 -5.37 -2.52 8.62
CA LYS A 161 -5.82 -1.16 8.91
C LYS A 161 -6.16 -0.35 7.66
N ASN A 162 -5.47 -0.56 6.56
CA ASN A 162 -5.85 0.01 5.26
C ASN A 162 -7.20 -0.50 4.79
N ILE A 163 -7.49 -1.80 4.96
CA ILE A 163 -8.80 -2.39 4.67
C ILE A 163 -9.89 -1.78 5.55
N GLU A 164 -9.65 -1.71 6.88
CA GLU A 164 -10.59 -1.09 7.82
C GLU A 164 -10.88 0.36 7.48
N LEU A 165 -9.85 1.16 7.18
CA LEU A 165 -10.01 2.57 6.83
C LEU A 165 -10.70 2.74 5.48
N SER A 166 -10.33 1.92 4.48
CA SER A 166 -10.92 1.99 3.14
C SER A 166 -12.40 1.65 3.12
N LYS A 167 -12.88 0.80 4.03
CA LYS A 167 -14.33 0.55 4.19
C LYS A 167 -15.12 1.80 4.57
N GLU A 168 -14.46 2.80 5.17
CA GLU A 168 -15.08 4.06 5.59
C GLU A 168 -14.93 5.17 4.54
N VAL A 169 -13.85 5.15 3.75
CA VAL A 169 -13.45 6.30 2.90
C VAL A 169 -13.26 5.99 1.41
N MET A 170 -13.33 4.73 0.98
CA MET A 170 -13.13 4.28 -0.40
C MET A 170 -14.29 3.37 -0.87
N SER A 171 -14.25 2.96 -2.14
CA SER A 171 -15.22 2.01 -2.72
C SER A 171 -14.95 0.56 -2.32
N ASP A 172 -15.99 -0.28 -2.40
CA ASP A 172 -15.87 -1.73 -2.20
C ASP A 172 -14.87 -2.38 -3.16
N ASP A 173 -14.74 -1.86 -4.39
CA ASP A 173 -13.73 -2.30 -5.36
C ASP A 173 -12.31 -2.12 -4.80
N TYR A 174 -12.03 -0.98 -4.17
CA TYR A 174 -10.72 -0.73 -3.57
C TYR A 174 -10.47 -1.65 -2.37
N VAL A 175 -11.49 -1.83 -1.53
CA VAL A 175 -11.44 -2.75 -0.38
C VAL A 175 -11.12 -4.17 -0.85
N HIS A 176 -11.75 -4.63 -1.92
CA HIS A 176 -11.47 -5.95 -2.50
C HIS A 176 -10.01 -6.09 -2.96
N LEU A 177 -9.47 -5.07 -3.64
CA LEU A 177 -8.08 -5.08 -4.08
C LEU A 177 -7.10 -5.12 -2.90
N LEU A 178 -7.39 -4.40 -1.81
CA LEU A 178 -6.57 -4.46 -0.59
C LEU A 178 -6.62 -5.83 0.10
N GLU A 179 -7.76 -6.52 0.08
CA GLU A 179 -7.88 -7.89 0.60
C GLU A 179 -7.01 -8.87 -0.21
N VAL A 180 -7.00 -8.74 -1.53
CA VAL A 180 -6.12 -9.52 -2.43
C VAL A 180 -4.65 -9.18 -2.20
N GLU A 181 -4.33 -7.89 -2.06
CA GLU A 181 -2.97 -7.42 -1.80
C GLU A 181 -2.43 -7.93 -0.46
N ARG A 182 -3.22 -7.88 0.61
CA ARG A 182 -2.83 -8.44 1.92
C ARG A 182 -2.42 -9.90 1.78
N GLU A 183 -3.24 -10.70 1.10
CA GLU A 183 -2.95 -12.12 0.91
C GLU A 183 -1.68 -12.34 0.07
N PHE A 184 -1.51 -11.56 -1.00
CA PHE A 184 -0.30 -11.57 -1.83
C PHE A 184 0.95 -11.22 -1.01
N LEU A 185 0.91 -10.14 -0.22
CA LEU A 185 2.04 -9.69 0.59
C LEU A 185 2.44 -10.73 1.64
N LEU A 186 1.48 -11.39 2.29
CA LEU A 186 1.78 -12.47 3.24
C LEU A 186 2.45 -13.68 2.58
N ILE A 187 2.09 -13.99 1.33
CA ILE A 187 2.80 -15.00 0.54
C ILE A 187 4.22 -14.53 0.20
N LEU A 188 4.38 -13.29 -0.23
CA LEU A 188 5.68 -12.71 -0.57
C LEU A 188 6.64 -12.75 0.64
N MET A 189 6.18 -12.32 1.82
CA MET A 189 7.00 -12.32 3.03
C MET A 189 7.43 -13.73 3.46
N LYS A 190 6.57 -14.73 3.27
CA LYS A 190 6.91 -16.13 3.55
C LYS A 190 7.92 -16.70 2.56
N ASN A 191 7.82 -16.34 1.28
CA ASN A 191 8.81 -16.73 0.27
C ASN A 191 10.18 -16.11 0.55
N ASN A 192 10.22 -14.84 0.96
CA ASN A 192 11.48 -14.17 1.34
C ASN A 192 12.15 -14.87 2.52
N LYS A 193 11.38 -15.38 3.50
CA LYS A 193 11.94 -16.23 4.58
C LYS A 193 12.57 -17.52 4.05
N LEU A 194 11.96 -18.16 3.05
CA LEU A 194 12.46 -19.42 2.48
C LEU A 194 13.72 -19.23 1.64
N ASP A 195 13.88 -18.05 1.01
CA ASP A 195 15.06 -17.72 0.23
C ASP A 195 16.28 -17.29 1.08
N LEU A 196 16.08 -17.03 2.38
CA LEU A 196 17.12 -16.71 3.36
C LEU A 196 17.69 -17.94 4.09
N LEU A 197 17.11 -19.13 3.87
CA LEU A 197 17.52 -20.43 4.45
C LEU A 197 18.32 -21.27 3.46
#